data_AF-E3NJG7-F1
#
_entry.id   AF-E3NJG7-F1
#
_cell.length_a   1.000
_cell.length_b   1.000
_cell.length_c   1.000
_cell.angle_alpha   90.00
_cell.angle_beta   90.00
_cell.angle_gamma   90.00
#
_symmetry.space_group_name_H-M   'P 1'
#
loop_
_entity.id
_entity.type
_entity.pdbx_description
1 polymer ?
#
loop_
_entity_poly.entity_id
_entity_poly.type
_entity_poly.pdbx_seq_one_letter_code
_entity_poly.pdbx_strand_id
1 'polypeptide(L)'
;MWSSTSYTNAMPLPLLCFPYLVLKNILLQMSPHDMVALSFCSKKASGYVKSAIRRQYSLSIEFDSDNEFDITIYRKACPEVKGIISVGAMNERSRKNSLCRWSNNVLFDGFEIANQLMDLCSIQSIGRLDLNLEKQEEVEYVTKWLSNILVEKCSISTKNPVKSFSVTRFLESVQVSKALSVDLETLDELVYERVFDLDEIIIPGTLRNLLDMNCANIHLYGVISNEDMNQFLRRWYDGCFDKLRRIEFYVNLQWQKLLAGMAVYEDRECKIPIKPLYRMKTIYIENRNGVKASIERIKQVEDMYMCMTIR
;
A
#
# COMPACT_ATOMS: atom_id res chain seq x y z
N MET A 1 -49.99 43.51 -3.49
CA MET A 1 -49.85 42.67 -2.28
C MET A 1 -49.24 41.35 -2.68
N TRP A 2 -47.94 41.19 -2.47
CA TRP A 2 -47.25 39.92 -2.65
C TRP A 2 -46.98 39.42 -1.24
N SER A 3 -47.66 38.35 -0.84
CA SER A 3 -47.50 37.74 0.48
C SER A 3 -46.13 37.08 0.54
N SER A 4 -45.25 37.62 1.37
CA SER A 4 -44.01 36.99 1.78
C SER A 4 -44.32 35.71 2.56
N THR A 5 -44.10 34.55 1.96
CA THR A 5 -43.95 33.30 2.70
C THR A 5 -42.69 33.42 3.56
N SER A 6 -42.90 33.65 4.85
CA SER A 6 -41.86 33.57 5.87
C SER A 6 -41.34 32.14 5.94
N TYR A 7 -40.12 31.90 5.45
CA TYR A 7 -39.36 30.72 5.81
C TYR A 7 -39.20 30.74 7.33
N THR A 8 -39.80 29.77 8.03
CA THR A 8 -39.55 29.57 9.45
C THR A 8 -38.07 29.20 9.61
N ASN A 9 -37.26 30.14 10.08
CA ASN A 9 -35.90 29.87 10.55
C ASN A 9 -35.98 28.87 11.69
N ALA A 10 -35.84 27.57 11.37
CA ALA A 10 -35.73 26.53 12.38
C ALA A 10 -34.54 26.88 13.29
N MET A 11 -34.78 26.92 14.60
CA MET A 11 -33.71 27.18 15.57
C MET A 11 -32.64 26.09 15.45
N PRO A 12 -31.35 26.46 15.41
CA PRO A 12 -30.27 25.48 15.32
C PRO A 12 -30.25 24.60 16.58
N LEU A 13 -30.15 23.29 16.39
CA LEU A 13 -30.07 22.32 17.47
C LEU A 13 -28.77 22.55 18.28
N PRO A 14 -28.83 22.81 19.60
CA PRO A 14 -27.65 23.09 20.41
C PRO A 14 -26.90 21.78 20.75
N LEU A 15 -26.25 21.19 19.75
CA LEU A 15 -25.64 19.85 19.81
C LEU A 15 -24.71 19.67 21.03
N LEU A 16 -23.88 20.68 21.34
CA LEU A 16 -22.90 20.61 22.43
C LEU A 16 -23.49 20.83 23.84
N CYS A 17 -24.81 21.03 23.94
CA CYS A 17 -25.52 21.16 25.22
C CYS A 17 -26.15 19.84 25.69
N PHE A 18 -26.14 18.80 24.87
CA PHE A 18 -26.66 17.49 25.27
C PHE A 18 -25.77 16.82 26.35
N PRO A 19 -26.37 16.03 27.26
CA PRO A 19 -25.61 15.16 28.15
C PRO A 19 -24.68 14.23 27.37
N TYR A 20 -23.53 13.89 27.96
CA TYR A 20 -22.46 13.17 27.27
C TYR A 20 -22.92 11.88 26.57
N LEU A 21 -23.75 11.06 27.22
CA LEU A 21 -24.25 9.80 26.63
C LEU A 21 -25.10 10.04 25.38
N VAL A 22 -25.96 11.06 25.40
CA VAL A 22 -26.79 11.44 24.25
C VAL A 22 -25.90 11.95 23.12
N LEU A 23 -24.97 12.86 23.44
CA LEU A 23 -24.03 13.41 22.47
C LEU A 23 -23.17 12.31 21.84
N LYS A 24 -22.63 11.39 22.63
CA LYS A 24 -21.84 10.25 22.15
C LYS A 24 -22.64 9.39 21.17
N ASN A 25 -23.90 9.08 21.48
CA ASN A 25 -24.75 8.30 20.57
C ASN A 25 -25.03 9.06 19.27
N ILE A 26 -25.27 10.37 19.32
CA ILE A 26 -25.43 11.19 18.11
C ILE A 26 -24.14 11.14 17.26
N LEU A 27 -22.98 11.35 17.87
CA LEU A 27 -21.68 11.31 17.18
C LEU A 27 -21.39 9.95 16.54
N LEU A 28 -21.78 8.85 17.19
CA LEU A 28 -21.65 7.51 16.63
C LEU A 28 -22.64 7.22 15.49
N GLN A 29 -23.67 8.04 15.29
CA GLN A 29 -24.57 7.92 14.13
C GLN A 29 -24.18 8.88 12.99
N MET A 30 -23.31 9.87 13.25
CA MET A 30 -22.81 10.77 12.22
C MET A 30 -21.94 10.05 11.19
N SER A 31 -22.01 10.52 9.95
CA SER A 31 -21.06 10.09 8.93
C SER A 31 -19.63 10.49 9.33
N PRO A 32 -18.59 9.79 8.84
CA PRO A 32 -17.21 10.18 9.09
C PRO A 32 -16.91 11.63 8.66
N HIS A 33 -17.52 12.09 7.57
CA HIS A 33 -17.40 13.46 7.07
C HIS A 33 -17.94 14.48 8.06
N ASP A 34 -19.18 14.31 8.52
CA ASP A 34 -19.82 15.27 9.43
C ASP A 34 -19.12 15.32 10.79
N MET A 35 -18.62 14.17 11.23
CA MET A 35 -17.84 14.06 12.46
C MET A 35 -16.52 14.84 12.35
N VAL A 36 -15.80 14.71 11.24
CA VAL A 36 -14.57 15.48 10.99
C VAL A 36 -14.88 16.97 10.88
N ALA A 37 -15.90 17.35 10.10
CA ALA A 37 -16.32 18.75 9.97
C ALA A 37 -16.67 19.36 11.34
N LEU A 38 -17.44 18.64 12.16
CA LEU A 38 -17.79 19.06 13.51
C LEU A 38 -16.55 19.24 14.40
N SER A 39 -15.54 18.36 14.26
CA SER A 39 -14.31 18.46 15.03
C SER A 39 -13.54 19.76 14.74
N PHE A 40 -13.65 20.29 13.52
CA PHE A 40 -13.03 21.56 13.13
C PHE A 40 -13.80 22.81 13.58
N CYS A 41 -15.04 22.68 14.07
CA CYS A 41 -15.84 23.83 14.50
C CYS A 41 -15.34 24.47 15.80
N SER A 42 -14.80 23.70 16.75
CA SER A 42 -14.24 24.24 18.01
C SER A 42 -13.40 23.20 18.76
N LYS A 43 -12.52 23.67 19.66
CA LYS A 43 -11.77 22.80 20.58
C LYS A 43 -12.69 21.93 21.45
N LYS A 44 -13.85 22.48 21.87
CA LYS A 44 -14.86 21.76 22.65
C LYS A 44 -15.47 20.62 21.84
N ALA A 45 -15.86 20.88 20.59
CA ALA A 45 -16.39 19.87 19.68
C ALA A 45 -15.36 18.77 19.39
N SER A 46 -14.12 19.14 19.06
CA SER A 46 -13.01 18.22 18.86
C SER A 46 -12.80 17.29 20.06
N GLY A 47 -12.82 17.82 21.29
CA GLY A 47 -12.70 17.03 22.52
C GLY A 47 -13.80 15.98 22.68
N TYR A 48 -15.07 16.34 22.42
CA TYR A 48 -16.17 15.38 22.45
C TYR A 48 -16.05 14.32 21.37
N VAL A 49 -15.77 14.72 20.13
CA VAL A 49 -15.55 13.81 19.00
C VAL A 49 -14.45 12.80 19.34
N LYS A 50 -13.25 13.28 19.72
CA LYS A 50 -12.10 12.45 20.11
C LYS A 50 -12.46 11.43 21.18
N SER A 51 -13.21 11.85 22.20
CA SER A 51 -13.64 10.94 23.29
C SER A 51 -14.62 9.87 22.83
N ALA A 52 -15.50 10.18 21.87
CA ALA A 52 -16.57 9.29 21.42
C ALA A 52 -16.05 8.19 20.47
N ILE A 53 -15.11 8.52 19.59
CA ILE A 53 -14.69 7.69 18.45
C ILE A 53 -13.36 6.96 18.63
N ARG A 54 -12.71 7.16 19.77
CA ARG A 54 -11.35 6.67 20.05
C ARG A 54 -11.12 5.23 19.57
N ARG A 55 -10.11 5.03 18.71
CA ARG A 55 -9.68 3.74 18.16
C ARG A 55 -10.71 2.97 17.31
N GLN A 56 -11.82 3.59 16.94
CA GLN A 56 -12.87 2.95 16.12
C GLN A 56 -12.64 3.11 14.61
N TYR A 57 -11.68 3.96 14.23
CA TYR A 57 -11.44 4.35 12.84
C TYR A 57 -10.07 3.90 12.35
N SER A 58 -9.95 3.84 11.03
CA SER A 58 -8.72 3.62 10.28
C SER A 58 -8.64 4.63 9.13
N LEU A 59 -7.43 4.84 8.59
CA LEU A 59 -7.19 5.69 7.44
C LEU A 59 -6.66 4.87 6.26
N SER A 60 -7.05 5.30 5.07
CA SER A 60 -6.33 5.07 3.83
C SER A 60 -5.85 6.41 3.31
N ILE A 61 -4.59 6.52 2.94
CA ILE A 61 -4.00 7.74 2.38
C ILE A 61 -3.51 7.41 0.98
N GLU A 62 -3.86 8.26 0.03
CA GLU A 62 -3.45 8.17 -1.36
C GLU A 62 -2.91 9.53 -1.80
N PHE A 63 -1.72 9.55 -2.39
CA PHE A 63 -1.19 10.73 -3.07
C PHE A 63 -0.81 10.33 -4.48
N ASP A 64 -1.48 10.93 -5.46
CA ASP A 64 -1.37 10.53 -6.86
C ASP A 64 -0.48 11.46 -7.70
N SER A 65 -0.27 11.05 -8.94
CA SER A 65 0.52 11.80 -9.93
C SER A 65 -0.11 13.10 -10.40
N ASP A 66 -1.40 13.31 -10.14
CA ASP A 66 -2.16 14.51 -10.52
C ASP A 66 -2.11 15.55 -9.38
N ASN A 67 -1.27 15.30 -8.36
CA ASN A 67 -1.08 16.14 -7.20
C ASN A 67 -2.38 16.28 -6.39
N GLU A 68 -3.15 15.20 -6.30
CA GLU A 68 -4.32 15.05 -5.44
C GLU A 68 -3.93 14.17 -4.24
N PHE A 69 -4.20 14.66 -3.03
CA PHE A 69 -3.93 13.95 -1.78
C PHE A 69 -5.25 13.63 -1.09
N ASP A 70 -5.61 12.36 -1.09
CA ASP A 70 -6.86 11.86 -0.54
C ASP A 70 -6.64 11.09 0.76
N ILE A 71 -7.41 11.47 1.77
CA ILE A 71 -7.48 10.77 3.05
C ILE A 71 -8.88 10.19 3.19
N THR A 72 -8.98 8.87 3.06
CA THR A 72 -10.21 8.14 3.34
C THR A 72 -10.23 7.71 4.81
N ILE A 73 -11.23 8.16 5.55
CA ILE A 73 -11.51 7.76 6.92
C ILE A 73 -12.72 6.81 6.95
N TYR A 74 -12.55 5.65 7.60
CA TYR A 74 -13.60 4.64 7.69
C TYR A 74 -13.62 3.97 9.06
N ARG A 75 -14.79 3.46 9.45
CA ARG A 75 -14.97 2.73 10.70
C ARG A 75 -14.49 1.29 10.53
N LYS A 76 -13.76 0.78 11.52
CA LYS A 76 -13.28 -0.62 11.51
C LYS A 76 -14.43 -1.63 11.48
N ALA A 77 -15.55 -1.32 12.14
CA ALA A 77 -16.71 -2.20 12.20
C ALA A 77 -17.57 -2.20 10.91
N CYS A 78 -17.52 -1.12 10.12
CA CYS A 78 -18.31 -0.92 8.91
C CYS A 78 -17.49 -0.16 7.85
N PRO A 79 -16.49 -0.80 7.21
CA PRO A 79 -15.58 -0.15 6.27
C PRO A 79 -16.26 0.48 5.04
N GLU A 80 -17.46 0.02 4.69
CA GLU A 80 -18.30 0.54 3.62
C GLU A 80 -18.76 1.99 3.85
N VAL A 81 -18.83 2.43 5.12
CA VAL A 81 -19.15 3.81 5.47
C VAL A 81 -17.85 4.60 5.62
N LYS A 82 -17.52 5.37 4.58
CA LYS A 82 -16.29 6.16 4.50
C LYS A 82 -16.55 7.65 4.24
N GLY A 83 -15.66 8.50 4.75
CA GLY A 83 -15.55 9.91 4.37
C GLY A 83 -14.23 10.14 3.67
N ILE A 84 -14.21 11.02 2.69
CA ILE A 84 -12.99 11.37 1.93
C ILE A 84 -12.65 12.83 2.23
N ILE A 85 -11.38 13.12 2.45
CA ILE A 85 -10.85 14.47 2.62
C ILE A 85 -9.77 14.64 1.57
N SER A 86 -9.99 15.55 0.65
CA SER A 86 -9.13 15.77 -0.52
C SER A 86 -8.38 17.09 -0.34
N VAL A 87 -7.06 17.05 -0.50
CA VAL A 87 -6.20 18.23 -0.53
C VAL A 87 -5.66 18.37 -1.94
N GLY A 88 -5.87 19.54 -2.55
CA GLY A 88 -5.52 19.75 -3.96
C GLY A 88 -6.31 20.85 -4.63
N ALA A 89 -6.08 21.04 -5.93
CA ALA A 89 -6.89 21.94 -6.74
C ALA A 89 -8.32 21.37 -6.83
N MET A 90 -9.34 22.22 -6.58
CA MET A 90 -10.74 21.81 -6.74
C MET A 90 -11.00 21.40 -8.20
N ASN A 91 -11.22 20.12 -8.45
CA ASN A 91 -11.70 19.61 -9.74
C ASN A 91 -13.17 19.17 -9.61
N GLU A 92 -13.90 19.01 -10.72
CA GLU A 92 -15.34 18.69 -10.66
C GLU A 92 -15.65 17.31 -10.05
N ARG A 93 -14.65 16.42 -9.97
CA ARG A 93 -14.78 15.08 -9.39
C ARG A 93 -14.87 15.11 -7.86
N SER A 94 -14.23 16.07 -7.21
CA SER A 94 -14.23 16.23 -5.73
C SER A 94 -15.56 16.71 -5.13
N ARG A 95 -16.69 16.69 -5.87
CA ARG A 95 -17.96 17.32 -5.45
C ARG A 95 -18.95 16.42 -4.72
N LYS A 96 -18.75 15.09 -4.67
CA LYS A 96 -19.71 14.18 -4.01
C LYS A 96 -19.05 13.45 -2.84
N ASN A 97 -19.40 13.88 -1.61
CA ASN A 97 -19.04 13.27 -0.32
C ASN A 97 -17.57 13.44 0.13
N SER A 98 -16.88 14.47 -0.35
CA SER A 98 -15.52 14.82 0.04
C SER A 98 -15.45 16.21 0.68
N LEU A 99 -14.62 16.34 1.72
CA LEU A 99 -14.22 17.64 2.26
C LEU A 99 -12.96 18.09 1.53
N CYS A 100 -13.06 19.17 0.76
CA CYS A 100 -11.94 19.65 -0.06
C CYS A 100 -11.22 20.81 0.60
N ARG A 101 -9.88 20.77 0.60
CA ARG A 101 -9.02 21.88 1.00
C ARG A 101 -8.05 22.22 -0.13
N TRP A 102 -8.11 23.46 -0.58
CA TRP A 102 -7.13 23.97 -1.53
C TRP A 102 -5.76 24.15 -0.86
N SER A 103 -4.70 23.76 -1.56
CA SER A 103 -3.32 23.93 -1.12
C SER A 103 -2.39 24.16 -2.31
N ASN A 104 -1.36 25.00 -2.10
CA ASN A 104 -0.22 25.14 -3.01
C ASN A 104 0.86 24.08 -2.77
N ASN A 105 0.84 23.41 -1.62
CA ASN A 105 1.82 22.42 -1.22
C ASN A 105 1.10 21.14 -0.75
N VAL A 106 0.46 20.49 -1.73
CA VAL A 106 -0.55 19.45 -1.50
C VAL A 106 -0.03 18.31 -0.63
N LEU A 107 1.17 17.81 -0.90
CA LEU A 107 1.78 16.71 -0.13
C LEU A 107 1.92 17.07 1.36
N PHE A 108 2.52 18.22 1.65
CA PHE A 108 2.82 18.64 3.03
C PHE A 108 1.54 18.96 3.81
N ASP A 109 0.62 19.70 3.20
CA ASP A 109 -0.66 20.03 3.83
C ASP A 109 -1.54 18.78 4.00
N GLY A 110 -1.46 17.84 3.06
CA GLY A 110 -2.09 16.52 3.13
C GLY A 110 -1.63 15.75 4.35
N PHE A 111 -0.30 15.63 4.55
CA PHE A 111 0.24 14.98 5.73
C PHE A 111 -0.08 15.72 7.03
N GLU A 112 -0.17 17.05 7.03
CA GLU A 112 -0.62 17.81 8.20
C GLU A 112 -2.05 17.42 8.60
N ILE A 113 -2.97 17.34 7.63
CA ILE A 113 -4.35 16.90 7.88
C ILE A 113 -4.38 15.45 8.34
N ALA A 114 -3.58 14.56 7.72
CA ALA A 114 -3.48 13.17 8.15
C ALA A 114 -3.04 13.07 9.63
N ASN A 115 -2.06 13.87 10.05
CA ASN A 115 -1.62 13.93 11.45
C ASN A 115 -2.74 14.41 12.39
N GLN A 116 -3.51 15.43 12.01
CA GLN A 116 -4.65 15.91 12.78
C GLN A 116 -5.72 14.83 12.94
N LEU A 117 -6.02 14.08 11.87
CA LEU A 117 -7.00 12.99 11.90
C LEU A 117 -6.52 11.79 12.71
N MET A 118 -5.23 11.45 12.62
CA MET A 118 -4.62 10.40 13.43
C MET A 118 -4.73 10.74 14.92
N ASP A 119 -4.49 11.99 15.32
CA ASP A 119 -4.68 12.43 16.71
C ASP A 119 -6.17 12.39 17.12
N LEU A 120 -7.05 12.94 16.28
CA LEU A 120 -8.50 12.99 16.52
C LEU A 120 -9.08 11.59 16.77
N CYS A 121 -8.70 10.63 15.94
CA CYS A 121 -9.23 9.26 16.02
C CYS A 121 -8.40 8.33 16.92
N SER A 122 -7.27 8.83 17.45
CA SER A 122 -6.30 8.04 18.23
C SER A 122 -5.84 6.79 17.47
N ILE A 123 -5.42 7.00 16.24
CA ILE A 123 -5.02 5.95 15.30
C ILE A 123 -3.65 5.41 15.68
N GLN A 124 -3.54 4.09 15.76
CA GLN A 124 -2.28 3.40 16.09
C GLN A 124 -1.57 2.88 14.85
N SER A 125 -2.33 2.59 13.79
CA SER A 125 -1.83 2.12 12.50
C SER A 125 -2.65 2.73 11.37
N ILE A 126 -1.97 3.10 10.28
CA ILE A 126 -2.61 3.46 9.02
C ILE A 126 -2.94 2.15 8.29
N GLY A 127 -4.18 1.98 7.84
CA GLY A 127 -4.60 0.76 7.17
C GLY A 127 -3.99 0.61 5.77
N ARG A 128 -3.86 1.70 5.04
CA ARG A 128 -3.26 1.72 3.70
C ARG A 128 -2.63 3.07 3.39
N LEU A 129 -1.47 3.05 2.76
CA LEU A 129 -0.74 4.23 2.32
C LEU A 129 -0.23 3.96 0.91
N ASP A 130 -0.70 4.72 -0.06
CA ASP A 130 -0.25 4.65 -1.45
C ASP A 130 0.29 6.03 -1.86
N LEU A 131 1.56 6.11 -2.22
CA LEU A 131 2.23 7.37 -2.52
C LEU A 131 2.92 7.29 -3.87
N ASN A 132 2.49 8.14 -4.81
CA ASN A 132 3.16 8.35 -6.09
C ASN A 132 3.87 9.68 -6.08
N LEU A 133 5.19 9.64 -5.88
CA LEU A 133 6.03 10.82 -5.68
C LEU A 133 6.72 11.22 -6.98
N GLU A 134 7.15 12.48 -7.07
CA GLU A 134 7.86 12.98 -8.24
C GLU A 134 9.34 13.22 -7.98
N LYS A 135 9.70 13.60 -6.75
CA LYS A 135 11.03 14.12 -6.42
C LYS A 135 11.70 13.36 -5.28
N GLN A 136 13.04 13.36 -5.27
CA GLN A 136 13.80 12.74 -4.19
C GLN A 136 13.52 13.38 -2.83
N GLU A 137 13.33 14.70 -2.76
CA GLU A 137 13.05 15.39 -1.49
C GLU A 137 11.73 14.92 -0.85
N GLU A 138 10.76 14.50 -1.67
CA GLU A 138 9.48 13.97 -1.19
C GLU A 138 9.66 12.58 -0.58
N VAL A 139 10.50 11.72 -1.19
CA VAL A 139 10.86 10.42 -0.62
C VAL A 139 11.53 10.59 0.74
N GLU A 140 12.46 11.53 0.87
CA GLU A 140 13.15 11.80 2.13
C GLU A 140 12.19 12.35 3.21
N TYR A 141 11.28 13.24 2.82
CA TYR A 141 10.25 13.76 3.70
C TYR A 141 9.33 12.66 4.21
N VAL A 142 8.80 11.83 3.30
CA VAL A 142 7.90 10.71 3.60
C VAL A 142 8.60 9.69 4.51
N THR A 143 9.86 9.36 4.20
CA THR A 143 10.69 8.46 5.00
C THR A 143 10.80 8.95 6.45
N LYS A 144 11.06 10.25 6.64
CA LYS A 144 11.11 10.86 7.97
C LYS A 144 9.75 10.80 8.67
N TRP A 145 8.68 11.13 7.97
CA TRP A 145 7.32 11.09 8.52
C TRP A 145 6.92 9.67 8.97
N LEU A 146 7.24 8.65 8.17
CA LEU A 146 6.92 7.24 8.43
C LEU A 146 7.72 6.58 9.57
N SER A 147 8.86 7.14 9.94
CA SER A 147 9.76 6.54 10.94
C SER A 147 9.10 6.17 12.28
N ASN A 148 7.99 6.82 12.64
CA ASN A 148 7.26 6.58 13.89
C ASN A 148 5.80 6.16 13.68
N ILE A 149 5.44 5.73 12.47
CA ILE A 149 4.07 5.38 12.10
C ILE A 149 4.03 3.93 11.64
N LEU A 150 3.17 3.13 12.29
CA LEU A 150 2.86 1.79 11.83
C LEU A 150 1.88 1.84 10.65
N VAL A 151 2.19 1.15 9.57
CA VAL A 151 1.35 1.02 8.39
C VAL A 151 1.03 -0.47 8.17
N GLU A 152 -0.21 -0.79 7.84
CA GLU A 152 -0.57 -2.17 7.49
C GLU A 152 -0.14 -2.50 6.06
N LYS A 153 -0.50 -1.64 5.10
CA LYS A 153 -0.13 -1.77 3.68
C LYS A 153 0.48 -0.47 3.18
N CYS A 154 1.70 -0.54 2.66
CA CYS A 154 2.44 0.62 2.16
C CYS A 154 2.85 0.39 0.71
N SER A 155 2.49 1.29 -0.18
CA SER A 155 2.97 1.37 -1.55
C SER A 155 3.62 2.73 -1.76
N ILE A 156 4.85 2.75 -2.28
CA ILE A 156 5.56 3.98 -2.66
C ILE A 156 6.14 3.81 -4.05
N SER A 157 5.94 4.80 -4.91
CA SER A 157 6.51 4.85 -6.24
C SER A 157 7.08 6.24 -6.54
N THR A 158 8.00 6.32 -7.49
CA THR A 158 8.52 7.60 -8.00
C THR A 158 8.52 7.65 -9.52
N LYS A 159 8.13 8.79 -10.10
CA LYS A 159 8.24 9.01 -11.55
C LYS A 159 9.67 9.12 -12.06
N ASN A 160 10.59 9.61 -11.23
CA ASN A 160 11.99 9.82 -11.59
C ASN A 160 12.90 8.93 -10.76
N PRO A 161 14.03 8.46 -11.32
CA PRO A 161 15.02 7.72 -10.56
C PRO A 161 15.55 8.52 -9.36
N VAL A 162 15.73 7.84 -8.24
CA VAL A 162 16.26 8.40 -6.98
C VAL A 162 17.60 7.75 -6.62
N LYS A 163 18.32 8.33 -5.67
CA LYS A 163 19.56 7.69 -5.17
C LYS A 163 19.24 6.45 -4.34
N SER A 164 20.05 5.40 -4.50
CA SER A 164 19.94 4.14 -3.74
C SER A 164 19.84 4.39 -2.23
N PHE A 165 20.66 5.30 -1.70
CA PHE A 165 20.67 5.65 -0.27
C PHE A 165 19.31 6.09 0.27
N SER A 166 18.52 6.83 -0.52
CA SER A 166 17.18 7.27 -0.10
C SER A 166 16.22 6.08 -0.02
N VAL A 167 16.32 5.13 -0.96
CA VAL A 167 15.54 3.89 -0.96
C VAL A 167 15.96 2.97 0.19
N THR A 168 17.26 2.77 0.42
CA THR A 168 17.78 2.00 1.56
C THR A 168 17.28 2.57 2.88
N ARG A 169 17.36 3.90 3.08
CA ARG A 169 16.87 4.55 4.29
C ARG A 169 15.36 4.38 4.48
N PHE A 170 14.59 4.45 3.40
CA PHE A 170 13.15 4.15 3.44
C PHE A 170 12.91 2.71 3.91
N LEU A 171 13.54 1.74 3.24
CA LEU A 171 13.41 0.32 3.55
C LEU A 171 13.82 0.01 4.99
N GLU A 172 14.86 0.66 5.52
CA GLU A 172 15.33 0.45 6.89
C GLU A 172 14.43 1.07 7.96
N SER A 173 13.70 2.15 7.63
CA SER A 173 12.91 2.91 8.60
C SER A 173 11.42 2.59 8.61
N VAL A 174 10.86 2.09 7.51
CA VAL A 174 9.42 1.91 7.37
C VAL A 174 8.88 0.83 8.33
N GLN A 175 7.78 1.09 9.03
CA GLN A 175 7.17 0.09 9.91
C GLN A 175 5.90 -0.47 9.25
N VAL A 176 6.03 -1.63 8.59
CA VAL A 176 4.94 -2.29 7.86
C VAL A 176 4.62 -3.65 8.46
N SER A 177 3.33 -4.01 8.52
CA SER A 177 2.87 -5.27 9.14
C SER A 177 2.22 -6.28 8.20
N LYS A 178 1.76 -5.90 7.00
CA LYS A 178 1.12 -6.84 6.06
C LYS A 178 1.71 -6.82 4.66
N ALA A 179 1.77 -5.66 4.01
CA ALA A 179 2.19 -5.58 2.62
C ALA A 179 3.07 -4.35 2.34
N LEU A 180 4.18 -4.55 1.63
CA LEU A 180 5.08 -3.48 1.22
C LEU A 180 5.30 -3.53 -0.30
N SER A 181 5.05 -2.42 -0.98
CA SER A 181 5.36 -2.21 -2.38
C SER A 181 6.26 -1.00 -2.55
N VAL A 182 7.41 -1.19 -3.18
CA VAL A 182 8.40 -0.16 -3.45
C VAL A 182 8.71 -0.21 -4.92
N ASP A 183 8.33 0.83 -5.64
CA ASP A 183 8.61 1.04 -7.06
C ASP A 183 9.44 2.32 -7.21
N LEU A 184 10.65 2.25 -6.67
CA LEU A 184 11.62 3.35 -6.64
C LEU A 184 12.80 2.95 -7.51
N GLU A 185 12.84 3.45 -8.74
CA GLU A 185 14.00 3.25 -9.63
C GLU A 185 15.23 3.94 -9.04
N THR A 186 16.38 3.26 -9.02
CA THR A 186 17.62 3.79 -8.44
C THR A 186 18.62 4.20 -9.53
N LEU A 187 19.31 5.32 -9.31
CA LEU A 187 20.40 5.80 -10.17
C LEU A 187 21.68 4.96 -10.07
N ASP A 188 21.79 4.17 -9.00
CA ASP A 188 22.94 3.38 -8.61
C ASP A 188 22.50 2.05 -7.96
N GLU A 189 23.45 1.15 -7.70
CA GLU A 189 23.16 -0.18 -7.17
C GLU A 189 22.48 -0.09 -5.78
N LEU A 190 21.35 -0.76 -5.64
CA LEU A 190 20.59 -0.79 -4.39
C LEU A 190 21.07 -1.91 -3.46
N VAL A 191 21.47 -1.55 -2.24
CA VAL A 191 21.87 -2.48 -1.18
C VAL A 191 21.14 -2.12 0.13
N TYR A 192 20.55 -3.12 0.78
CA TYR A 192 19.97 -3.01 2.12
C TYR A 192 20.04 -4.35 2.84
N GLU A 193 20.09 -4.34 4.17
CA GLU A 193 20.26 -5.56 4.99
C GLU A 193 18.95 -6.02 5.66
N ARG A 194 17.92 -5.19 5.63
CA ARG A 194 16.69 -5.47 6.36
C ARG A 194 15.95 -6.69 5.80
N VAL A 195 15.58 -7.59 6.70
CA VAL A 195 14.74 -8.76 6.41
C VAL A 195 13.29 -8.44 6.74
N PHE A 196 12.38 -8.82 5.84
CA PHE A 196 10.94 -8.65 6.01
C PHE A 196 10.23 -9.98 6.29
N ASP A 197 9.21 -9.91 7.14
CA ASP A 197 8.23 -10.97 7.40
C ASP A 197 6.84 -10.40 7.18
N LEU A 198 6.32 -10.56 5.95
CA LEU A 198 5.10 -9.91 5.46
C LEU A 198 4.25 -10.91 4.64
N ASP A 199 2.97 -10.61 4.49
CA ASP A 199 2.07 -11.37 3.61
C ASP A 199 2.44 -11.16 2.13
N GLU A 200 2.88 -9.96 1.79
CA GLU A 200 3.20 -9.55 0.43
C GLU A 200 4.35 -8.53 0.42
N ILE A 201 5.33 -8.76 -0.46
CA ILE A 201 6.42 -7.80 -0.67
C ILE A 201 6.71 -7.64 -2.16
N ILE A 202 6.83 -6.39 -2.57
CA ILE A 202 7.13 -5.96 -3.92
C ILE A 202 8.27 -4.94 -3.82
N ILE A 203 9.46 -5.27 -4.29
CA ILE A 203 10.65 -4.41 -4.08
C ILE A 203 11.63 -4.49 -5.25
N PRO A 204 12.40 -3.42 -5.53
CA PRO A 204 13.62 -3.52 -6.31
C PRO A 204 14.63 -4.39 -5.54
N GLY A 205 15.23 -5.38 -6.19
CA GLY A 205 16.08 -6.30 -5.44
C GLY A 205 17.02 -7.19 -6.24
N THR A 206 18.03 -7.67 -5.51
CA THR A 206 18.91 -8.79 -5.86
C THR A 206 18.52 -10.00 -5.02
N LEU A 207 19.00 -11.19 -5.40
CA LEU A 207 18.67 -12.43 -4.70
C LEU A 207 19.15 -12.48 -3.25
N ARG A 208 20.20 -11.73 -2.89
CA ARG A 208 20.71 -11.72 -1.51
C ARG A 208 19.60 -11.41 -0.51
N ASN A 209 18.67 -10.54 -0.87
CA ASN A 209 17.55 -10.16 -0.03
C ASN A 209 16.46 -11.25 0.00
N LEU A 210 16.28 -12.02 -1.08
CA LEU A 210 15.34 -13.15 -1.14
C LEU A 210 15.71 -14.29 -0.20
N LEU A 211 17.01 -14.57 -0.09
CA LEU A 211 17.50 -15.75 0.61
C LEU A 211 17.16 -15.74 2.12
N ASP A 212 16.93 -14.56 2.68
CA ASP A 212 16.63 -14.38 4.10
C ASP A 212 15.17 -13.99 4.37
N MET A 213 14.37 -13.69 3.34
CA MET A 213 12.95 -13.32 3.48
C MET A 213 12.06 -14.49 3.84
N ASN A 214 11.08 -14.25 4.73
CA ASN A 214 10.03 -15.20 5.08
C ASN A 214 8.65 -14.63 4.72
N CYS A 215 8.46 -14.26 3.45
CA CYS A 215 7.20 -13.68 2.98
C CYS A 215 6.36 -14.70 2.21
N ALA A 216 5.03 -14.53 2.21
CA ALA A 216 4.13 -15.43 1.49
C ALA A 216 4.08 -15.16 -0.01
N ASN A 217 4.06 -13.90 -0.42
CA ASN A 217 4.09 -13.50 -1.82
C ASN A 217 5.24 -12.52 -2.05
N ILE A 218 6.11 -12.83 -3.01
CA ILE A 218 7.29 -12.01 -3.33
C ILE A 218 7.26 -11.64 -4.81
N HIS A 219 7.31 -10.34 -5.11
CA HIS A 219 7.47 -9.82 -6.46
C HIS A 219 8.77 -9.02 -6.52
N LEU A 220 9.68 -9.46 -7.38
CA LEU A 220 10.92 -8.74 -7.61
C LEU A 220 10.99 -8.19 -9.02
N TYR A 221 11.41 -6.94 -9.12
CA TYR A 221 11.79 -6.31 -10.37
C TYR A 221 13.26 -5.90 -10.25
N GLY A 222 14.10 -6.33 -11.18
CA GLY A 222 15.55 -6.12 -11.11
C GLY A 222 16.34 -7.19 -11.85
N VAL A 223 17.67 -7.00 -11.93
CA VAL A 223 18.57 -7.95 -12.59
C VAL A 223 18.90 -9.09 -11.63
N ILE A 224 18.23 -10.22 -11.78
CA ILE A 224 18.55 -11.47 -11.07
C ILE A 224 19.31 -12.42 -12.01
N SER A 225 20.46 -12.94 -11.60
CA SER A 225 21.22 -13.87 -12.43
C SER A 225 20.64 -15.29 -12.44
N ASN A 226 21.06 -16.13 -13.39
CA ASN A 226 20.69 -17.55 -13.39
C ASN A 226 21.27 -18.29 -12.18
N GLU A 227 22.48 -17.90 -11.75
CA GLU A 227 23.15 -18.50 -10.60
C GLU A 227 22.37 -18.20 -9.32
N ASP A 228 21.96 -16.94 -9.18
CA ASP A 228 21.14 -16.48 -8.08
C ASP A 228 19.87 -17.33 -7.95
N MET A 229 19.07 -17.37 -9.01
CA MET A 229 17.82 -18.13 -8.97
C MET A 229 18.03 -19.63 -8.78
N ASN A 230 19.13 -20.19 -9.27
CA ASN A 230 19.48 -21.58 -9.01
C ASN A 230 19.72 -21.82 -7.50
N GLN A 231 20.42 -20.93 -6.81
CA GLN A 231 20.62 -21.02 -5.36
C GLN A 231 19.30 -20.93 -4.58
N PHE A 232 18.43 -20.00 -4.96
CA PHE A 232 17.09 -19.89 -4.37
C PHE A 232 16.29 -21.19 -4.54
N LEU A 233 16.23 -21.72 -5.76
CA LEU A 233 15.50 -22.96 -6.06
C LEU A 233 16.08 -24.16 -5.32
N ARG A 234 17.41 -24.25 -5.15
CA ARG A 234 18.03 -25.30 -4.33
C ARG A 234 17.62 -25.22 -2.87
N ARG A 235 17.62 -24.02 -2.27
CA ARG A 235 17.16 -23.85 -0.88
C ARG A 235 15.69 -24.20 -0.72
N TRP A 236 14.84 -23.80 -1.67
CA TRP A 236 13.43 -24.22 -1.68
C TRP A 236 13.29 -25.75 -1.81
N TYR A 237 14.09 -26.38 -2.69
CA TYR A 237 14.12 -27.83 -2.85
C TYR A 237 14.54 -28.54 -1.55
N ASP A 238 15.46 -27.96 -0.80
CA ASP A 238 15.89 -28.45 0.52
C ASP A 238 14.89 -28.15 1.66
N GLY A 239 13.75 -27.53 1.35
CA GLY A 239 12.64 -27.32 2.27
C GLY A 239 12.67 -25.98 3.02
N CYS A 240 13.44 -24.99 2.57
CA CYS A 240 13.37 -23.63 3.10
C CYS A 240 12.11 -22.88 2.62
N PHE A 241 11.81 -21.75 3.27
CA PHE A 241 10.75 -20.79 2.92
C PHE A 241 9.31 -21.28 3.20
N ASP A 242 9.04 -21.66 4.46
CA ASP A 242 7.76 -22.27 4.88
C ASP A 242 6.50 -21.46 4.56
N LYS A 243 6.60 -20.12 4.56
CA LYS A 243 5.46 -19.25 4.25
C LYS A 243 5.22 -19.04 2.75
N LEU A 244 6.20 -19.35 1.91
CA LEU A 244 6.19 -18.96 0.50
C LEU A 244 5.07 -19.67 -0.27
N ARG A 245 4.25 -18.88 -0.94
CA ARG A 245 3.14 -19.33 -1.80
C ARG A 245 3.37 -18.94 -3.25
N ARG A 246 3.96 -17.77 -3.48
CA ARG A 246 4.16 -17.22 -4.82
C ARG A 246 5.43 -16.39 -4.88
N ILE A 247 6.21 -16.58 -5.93
CA ILE A 247 7.31 -15.69 -6.28
C ILE A 247 7.27 -15.34 -7.77
N GLU A 248 7.45 -14.06 -8.06
CA GLU A 248 7.43 -13.51 -9.41
C GLU A 248 8.67 -12.67 -9.67
N PHE A 249 9.21 -12.79 -10.88
CA PHE A 249 10.36 -11.98 -11.29
C PHE A 249 10.44 -11.80 -12.80
N TYR A 250 11.02 -10.66 -13.20
CA TYR A 250 11.15 -10.21 -14.58
C TYR A 250 12.60 -10.37 -15.03
N VAL A 251 12.94 -11.45 -15.71
CA VAL A 251 14.32 -11.69 -16.18
C VAL A 251 14.39 -12.63 -17.38
N ASN A 252 15.44 -12.41 -18.18
CA ASN A 252 15.84 -13.28 -19.28
C ASN A 252 16.69 -14.46 -18.78
N LEU A 253 16.05 -15.47 -18.17
CA LEU A 253 16.72 -16.66 -17.65
C LEU A 253 16.77 -17.82 -18.65
N GLN A 254 17.84 -18.62 -18.56
CA GLN A 254 18.08 -19.82 -19.33
C GLN A 254 17.68 -21.05 -18.51
N TRP A 255 16.52 -21.64 -18.82
CA TRP A 255 15.96 -22.80 -18.11
C TRP A 255 16.92 -23.97 -17.91
N GLN A 256 17.79 -24.27 -18.89
CA GLN A 256 18.76 -25.36 -18.75
C GLN A 256 19.77 -25.12 -17.63
N LYS A 257 20.14 -23.85 -17.40
CA LYS A 257 21.04 -23.47 -16.30
C LYS A 257 20.29 -23.42 -14.98
N LEU A 258 19.09 -22.86 -15.00
CA LEU A 258 18.24 -22.70 -13.83
C LEU A 258 17.91 -24.03 -13.14
N LEU A 259 17.53 -25.04 -13.91
CA LEU A 259 17.07 -26.34 -13.39
C LEU A 259 18.16 -27.41 -13.37
N ALA A 260 19.42 -27.03 -13.62
CA ALA A 260 20.53 -27.98 -13.63
C ALA A 260 20.62 -28.71 -12.26
N GLY A 261 20.41 -30.03 -12.29
CA GLY A 261 20.45 -30.87 -11.10
C GLY A 261 19.14 -30.96 -10.30
N MET A 262 18.02 -30.45 -10.82
CA MET A 262 16.70 -30.57 -10.18
C MET A 262 15.84 -31.66 -10.84
N ALA A 263 15.04 -32.37 -10.05
CA ALA A 263 14.07 -33.34 -10.55
C ALA A 263 12.83 -32.60 -11.12
N VAL A 264 12.68 -32.65 -12.45
CA VAL A 264 11.50 -32.13 -13.16
C VAL A 264 10.58 -33.30 -13.49
N TYR A 265 9.35 -33.28 -12.98
CA TYR A 265 8.41 -34.40 -13.20
C TYR A 265 7.41 -34.14 -14.32
N GLU A 266 7.17 -32.89 -14.71
CA GLU A 266 6.28 -32.56 -15.82
C GLU A 266 6.69 -31.25 -16.52
N ASP A 267 6.70 -31.27 -17.85
CA ASP A 267 7.02 -30.13 -18.72
C ASP A 267 5.91 -29.97 -19.78
N ARG A 268 5.10 -28.91 -19.68
CA ARG A 268 4.02 -28.60 -20.63
C ARG A 268 4.32 -27.30 -21.37
N GLU A 269 4.39 -27.37 -22.70
CA GLU A 269 4.34 -26.19 -23.56
C GLU A 269 2.90 -25.93 -24.01
N CYS A 270 2.36 -24.76 -23.67
CA CYS A 270 1.07 -24.30 -24.15
C CYS A 270 1.25 -23.05 -25.04
N LYS A 271 0.84 -23.17 -26.30
CA LYS A 271 0.71 -22.04 -27.23
C LYS A 271 -0.68 -21.44 -27.07
N ILE A 272 -0.95 -20.76 -25.96
CA ILE A 272 -2.23 -20.06 -25.79
C ILE A 272 -2.10 -18.67 -26.44
N PRO A 273 -2.93 -18.32 -27.44
CA PRO A 273 -2.96 -16.99 -28.01
C PRO A 273 -3.81 -16.06 -27.12
N ILE A 274 -3.29 -15.67 -25.95
CA ILE A 274 -3.87 -14.58 -25.17
C ILE A 274 -3.15 -13.32 -25.64
N LYS A 275 -3.72 -12.49 -26.51
CA LYS A 275 -3.08 -11.20 -26.84
C LYS A 275 -2.95 -10.37 -25.54
N PRO A 276 -1.76 -9.87 -25.16
CA PRO A 276 -0.50 -9.76 -25.92
C PRO A 276 0.62 -10.78 -25.54
N LEU A 277 0.30 -11.87 -24.85
CA LEU A 277 1.23 -12.89 -24.33
C LEU A 277 1.51 -14.00 -25.36
N TYR A 278 2.79 -14.23 -25.70
CA TYR A 278 3.21 -15.14 -26.76
C TYR A 278 4.06 -16.29 -26.20
N ARG A 279 3.40 -17.40 -25.83
CA ARG A 279 3.94 -18.70 -25.33
C ARG A 279 4.08 -18.78 -23.81
N MET A 280 3.46 -19.84 -23.28
CA MET A 280 3.53 -20.24 -21.89
C MET A 280 4.20 -21.61 -21.79
N LYS A 281 5.24 -21.71 -20.96
CA LYS A 281 5.87 -23.00 -20.59
C LYS A 281 5.67 -23.19 -19.10
N THR A 282 5.08 -24.31 -18.68
CA THR A 282 4.87 -24.62 -17.27
C THR A 282 5.67 -25.85 -16.91
N ILE A 283 6.54 -25.70 -15.91
CA ILE A 283 7.38 -26.77 -15.38
C ILE A 283 6.93 -27.07 -13.96
N TYR A 284 6.72 -28.33 -13.65
CA TYR A 284 6.33 -28.76 -12.31
C TYR A 284 7.50 -29.40 -11.58
N ILE A 285 7.72 -28.94 -10.35
CA ILE A 285 8.81 -29.39 -9.46
C ILE A 285 8.25 -29.74 -8.09
N GLU A 286 8.98 -30.55 -7.33
CA GLU A 286 8.62 -31.00 -6.00
C GLU A 286 9.87 -30.89 -5.10
N ASN A 287 9.71 -30.40 -3.87
CA ASN A 287 10.80 -30.31 -2.91
C ASN A 287 10.97 -31.60 -2.09
N ARG A 288 12.02 -31.69 -1.27
CA ARG A 288 12.30 -32.87 -0.42
C ARG A 288 11.20 -33.19 0.59
N ASN A 289 10.35 -32.22 0.93
CA ASN A 289 9.24 -32.38 1.86
C ASN A 289 7.93 -32.79 1.14
N GLY A 290 7.96 -33.00 -0.18
CA GLY A 290 6.79 -33.36 -0.99
C GLY A 290 5.88 -32.18 -1.37
N VAL A 291 6.33 -30.93 -1.14
CA VAL A 291 5.59 -29.73 -1.53
C VAL A 291 5.77 -29.49 -3.02
N LYS A 292 4.67 -29.21 -3.73
CA LYS A 292 4.67 -29.08 -5.18
C LYS A 292 4.70 -27.62 -5.59
N ALA A 293 5.36 -27.33 -6.71
CA ALA A 293 5.30 -26.02 -7.33
C ALA A 293 5.18 -26.12 -8.85
N SER A 294 4.56 -25.11 -9.43
CA SER A 294 4.51 -24.88 -10.87
C SER A 294 5.27 -23.61 -11.18
N ILE A 295 6.19 -23.67 -12.13
CA ILE A 295 6.92 -22.53 -12.63
C ILE A 295 6.49 -22.22 -14.06
N GLU A 296 5.94 -21.04 -14.26
CA GLU A 296 5.37 -20.56 -15.51
C GLU A 296 6.31 -19.52 -16.14
N ARG A 297 6.70 -19.76 -17.40
CA ARG A 297 7.34 -18.76 -18.24
C ARG A 297 6.28 -18.07 -19.08
N ILE A 298 6.24 -16.75 -19.05
CA ILE A 298 5.38 -15.95 -19.92
C ILE A 298 6.27 -15.01 -20.73
N LYS A 299 6.17 -15.07 -22.06
CA LYS A 299 6.89 -14.15 -22.95
C LYS A 299 5.95 -13.02 -23.39
N GLN A 300 6.33 -11.78 -23.09
CA GLN A 300 5.57 -10.58 -23.44
C GLN A 300 6.41 -9.70 -24.34
N VAL A 301 6.17 -9.78 -25.66
CA VAL A 301 6.80 -9.00 -26.75
C VAL A 301 8.35 -9.05 -26.75
N GLU A 302 9.03 -8.41 -25.79
CA GLU A 302 10.49 -8.35 -25.59
C GLU A 302 10.95 -8.88 -24.21
N ASP A 303 10.08 -8.87 -23.20
CA ASP A 303 10.42 -9.28 -21.83
C ASP A 303 9.98 -10.72 -21.51
N MET A 304 10.75 -11.34 -20.61
CA MET A 304 10.42 -12.65 -20.07
C MET A 304 10.10 -12.57 -18.59
N TYR A 305 8.92 -13.08 -18.29
CA TYR A 305 8.37 -13.16 -16.96
C TYR A 305 8.37 -14.60 -16.48
N MET A 306 8.69 -14.80 -15.22
CA MET A 306 8.66 -16.08 -14.56
C MET A 306 7.87 -15.97 -13.26
N CYS A 307 6.92 -16.88 -13.08
CA CYS A 307 6.13 -17.00 -11.87
C CYS A 307 6.24 -18.42 -11.34
N MET A 308 6.62 -18.59 -10.09
CA MET A 308 6.56 -19.86 -9.39
C MET A 308 5.44 -19.80 -8.34
N THR A 309 4.52 -20.75 -8.44
CA THR A 309 3.40 -20.92 -7.51
C THR A 309 3.56 -22.24 -6.76
N ILE A 310 3.49 -22.20 -5.43
CA ILE A 310 3.61 -23.35 -4.54
C ILE A 310 2.21 -23.81 -4.13
N ARG A 311 1.98 -25.12 -4.14
CA ARG A 311 0.71 -25.78 -3.86
C ARG A 311 0.83 -26.75 -2.70
#